data_AF-A0A9D7Z4Z5-F1
#
_entry.id   AF-A0A9D7Z4Z5-F1
#
_cell.length_a   1.000
_cell.length_b   1.000
_cell.length_c   1.000
_cell.angle_alpha   90.00
_cell.angle_beta   90.00
_cell.angle_gamma   90.00
#
_symmetry.space_group_name_H-M   'P 1'
#
loop_
_entity.id
_entity.type
_entity.pdbx_description
1 polymer ?
#
loop_
_entity_poly.entity_id
_entity_poly.type
_entity_poly.pdbx_seq_one_letter_code
_entity_poly.pdbx_strand_id
1 'polypeptide(L)'
;MMADEFLVPGEDATGDRLTEPHNAPSSGADVDVGPEDRDRVALYGLLASGLQGPVGQDWLDVVSGLSGGAGDLADAIAVLARAAAEADPRSFARDYHDLFIGVGRGELVPYGSTI
;
A
#
# COMPACT_ATOMS: atom_id res chain seq x y z
N MET A 1 8.48 49.22 -43.85
CA MET A 1 7.31 50.04 -44.19
C MET A 1 6.17 49.08 -44.52
N MET A 2 5.06 49.26 -43.82
CA MET A 2 3.69 48.75 -44.08
C MET A 2 3.32 47.31 -43.70
N ALA A 3 2.47 47.25 -42.65
CA ALA A 3 1.40 46.27 -42.37
C ALA A 3 0.46 46.09 -43.59
N ASP A 4 -0.37 45.05 -43.75
CA ASP A 4 -1.40 44.58 -42.82
C ASP A 4 -2.04 43.26 -43.30
N GLU A 5 -2.44 42.45 -42.32
CA GLU A 5 -3.49 41.42 -42.19
C GLU A 5 -4.28 40.86 -43.39
N PHE A 6 -4.41 39.52 -43.43
CA PHE A 6 -5.61 38.86 -43.98
C PHE A 6 -6.01 37.65 -43.10
N LEU A 7 -7.12 37.80 -42.39
CA LEU A 7 -7.95 36.78 -41.71
C LEU A 7 -8.93 36.19 -42.76
N VAL A 8 -9.43 34.93 -42.81
CA VAL A 8 -10.12 34.03 -41.85
C VAL A 8 -10.28 32.63 -42.55
N PRO A 9 -11.08 31.64 -42.08
CA PRO A 9 -11.10 30.79 -40.87
C PRO A 9 -10.93 29.28 -41.21
N GLY A 10 -10.74 28.45 -40.20
CA GLY A 10 -10.90 27.00 -40.33
C GLY A 10 -10.54 26.30 -39.03
N GLU A 11 -11.51 26.27 -38.11
CA GLU A 11 -11.52 25.30 -37.01
C GLU A 11 -11.37 23.89 -37.61
N ASP A 12 -10.36 23.14 -37.18
CA ASP A 12 -10.61 21.77 -36.72
C ASP A 12 -9.41 21.18 -35.97
N ALA A 13 -9.69 20.88 -34.71
CA ALA A 13 -9.15 19.78 -33.93
C ALA A 13 -7.62 19.66 -33.78
N THR A 14 -7.13 20.15 -32.64
CA THR A 14 -6.51 19.31 -31.58
C THR A 14 -5.42 20.12 -30.89
N GLY A 15 -5.69 20.61 -29.68
CA GLY A 15 -4.60 21.14 -28.84
C GLY A 15 -4.99 22.18 -27.81
N ASP A 16 -6.06 21.95 -27.03
CA ASP A 16 -6.22 22.66 -25.75
C ASP A 16 -6.86 21.71 -24.73
N ARG A 17 -6.01 20.89 -24.09
CA ARG A 17 -6.40 20.00 -22.99
C ARG A 17 -5.62 20.29 -21.71
N LEU A 18 -5.00 21.47 -21.59
CA LEU A 18 -4.09 21.75 -20.46
C LEU A 18 -4.55 22.87 -19.51
N THR A 19 -5.82 23.29 -19.58
CA THR A 19 -6.36 24.32 -18.66
C THR A 19 -7.68 23.93 -17.99
N GLU A 20 -8.03 22.65 -17.95
CA GLU A 20 -9.03 22.20 -16.97
C GLU A 20 -8.35 22.19 -15.59
N PRO A 21 -8.83 22.95 -14.60
CA PRO A 21 -8.40 22.73 -13.22
C PRO A 21 -8.69 21.26 -12.92
N HIS A 22 -7.64 20.48 -12.67
CA HIS A 22 -7.81 19.13 -12.14
C HIS A 22 -8.55 19.30 -10.82
N ASN A 23 -9.86 19.06 -10.86
CA ASN A 23 -10.73 19.00 -9.69
C ASN A 23 -10.23 17.82 -8.85
N ALA A 24 -9.18 18.07 -8.06
CA ALA A 24 -8.87 17.23 -6.92
C ALA A 24 -10.16 17.20 -6.09
N PRO A 25 -10.71 16.02 -5.75
CA PRO A 25 -11.88 15.98 -4.90
C PRO A 25 -11.53 16.70 -3.58
N SER A 26 -12.01 17.93 -3.47
CA SER A 26 -11.89 18.79 -2.32
C SER A 26 -13.15 18.62 -1.49
N SER A 27 -13.08 17.67 -0.55
CA SER A 27 -13.74 17.72 0.75
C SER A 27 -13.49 16.36 1.37
N GLY A 28 -12.62 16.29 2.37
CA GLY A 28 -12.71 15.22 3.35
C GLY A 28 -14.07 15.41 4.04
N ALA A 29 -15.11 14.82 3.46
CA ALA A 29 -16.31 14.52 4.21
C ALA A 29 -15.84 13.80 5.49
N ASP A 30 -16.42 14.14 6.63
CA ASP A 30 -16.24 13.38 7.85
C ASP A 30 -16.88 12.00 7.59
N VAL A 31 -16.11 11.12 6.95
CA VAL A 31 -16.56 9.80 6.55
C VAL A 31 -16.73 9.04 7.85
N ASP A 32 -17.96 8.76 8.23
CA ASP A 32 -18.25 7.86 9.33
C ASP A 32 -17.68 6.47 8.98
N VAL A 33 -16.48 6.21 9.49
CA VAL A 33 -15.77 4.95 9.25
C VAL A 33 -16.48 3.87 10.05
N GLY A 34 -17.12 2.95 9.34
CA GLY A 34 -17.78 1.81 9.96
C GLY A 34 -16.79 0.93 10.74
N PRO A 35 -17.28 0.13 11.72
CA PRO A 35 -16.42 -0.78 12.48
C PRO A 35 -15.65 -1.76 11.57
N GLU A 36 -16.27 -2.24 10.49
CA GLU A 36 -15.63 -3.16 9.54
C GLU A 36 -14.47 -2.51 8.78
N ASP A 37 -14.56 -1.20 8.49
CA ASP A 37 -13.46 -0.47 7.85
C ASP A 37 -12.29 -0.28 8.81
N ARG A 38 -12.54 -0.08 10.10
CA ARG A 38 -11.48 -0.04 11.11
C ARG A 38 -10.75 -1.38 11.19
N ASP A 39 -11.49 -2.48 11.17
CA ASP A 39 -10.91 -3.83 11.18
C ASP A 39 -10.08 -4.10 9.92
N ARG A 40 -10.57 -3.69 8.74
CA ARG A 40 -9.82 -3.78 7.47
C ARG A 40 -8.54 -2.96 7.53
N VAL A 41 -8.58 -1.74 8.05
CA VAL A 41 -7.40 -0.90 8.20
C VAL A 41 -6.36 -1.55 9.12
N ALA A 42 -6.80 -2.11 10.25
CA ALA A 42 -5.91 -2.80 11.17
C ALA A 42 -5.24 -4.03 10.50
N LEU A 43 -6.05 -4.87 9.84
CA LEU A 43 -5.55 -6.07 9.16
C LEU A 43 -4.59 -5.74 8.02
N TYR A 44 -4.96 -4.80 7.14
CA TYR A 44 -4.10 -4.40 6.03
C TYR A 44 -2.85 -3.66 6.50
N GLY A 45 -2.93 -2.87 7.58
CA GLY A 45 -1.78 -2.25 8.20
C GLY A 45 -0.79 -3.28 8.75
N LEU A 46 -1.29 -4.33 9.41
CA LEU A 46 -0.46 -5.45 9.86
C LEU A 46 0.27 -6.12 8.69
N LEU A 47 -0.46 -6.49 7.63
CA LEU A 47 0.11 -7.12 6.45
C LEU A 47 1.13 -6.22 5.75
N ALA A 48 0.81 -4.96 5.52
CA ALA A 48 1.70 -4.01 4.88
C ALA A 48 2.99 -3.82 5.69
N SER A 49 2.87 -3.65 7.01
CA SER A 49 4.03 -3.43 7.88
C SER A 49 4.97 -4.63 7.95
N GLY A 50 4.44 -5.86 7.89
CA GLY A 50 5.24 -7.09 7.90
C GLY A 50 5.84 -7.45 6.54
N LEU A 51 5.23 -6.99 5.43
CA LEU A 51 5.65 -7.33 4.07
C LEU A 51 6.49 -6.25 3.39
N GLN A 52 6.54 -5.02 3.90
CA GLN A 52 7.30 -3.93 3.26
C GLN A 52 8.83 -4.04 3.45
N GLY A 53 9.29 -4.82 4.43
CA GLY A 53 10.70 -4.89 4.82
C GLY A 53 10.95 -5.86 5.98
N PRO A 54 12.22 -6.09 6.33
CA PRO A 54 12.57 -6.87 7.52
C PRO A 54 11.97 -6.26 8.78
N VAL A 55 11.34 -7.08 9.61
CA VAL A 55 10.77 -6.65 10.89
C VAL A 55 11.79 -6.79 12.02
N GLY A 56 11.69 -5.90 13.02
CA GLY A 56 12.54 -5.89 14.21
C GLY A 56 11.78 -6.23 15.49
N GLN A 57 12.47 -6.16 16.63
CA GLN A 57 11.89 -6.48 17.94
C GLN A 57 10.62 -5.66 18.24
N ASP A 58 10.62 -4.36 17.93
CA ASP A 58 9.47 -3.48 18.19
C ASP A 58 8.18 -3.97 17.50
N TRP A 59 8.31 -4.54 16.29
CA TRP A 59 7.17 -5.12 15.58
C TRP A 59 6.72 -6.44 16.22
N LEU A 60 7.67 -7.28 16.65
CA LEU A 60 7.37 -8.54 17.33
C LEU A 60 6.66 -8.32 18.67
N ASP A 61 7.06 -7.30 19.43
CA ASP A 61 6.43 -6.94 20.70
C ASP A 61 4.98 -6.51 20.49
N VAL A 62 4.69 -5.76 19.42
CA VAL A 62 3.31 -5.37 19.07
C VAL A 62 2.50 -6.58 18.63
N VAL A 63 3.05 -7.41 17.74
CA VAL A 63 2.31 -8.53 17.13
C VAL A 63 2.06 -9.67 18.12
N SER A 64 3.00 -9.94 19.01
CA SER A 64 2.81 -10.92 20.08
C SER A 64 1.73 -10.54 21.09
N GLY A 65 1.39 -9.24 21.18
CA GLY A 65 0.29 -8.74 22.00
C GLY A 65 -1.09 -8.77 21.33
N LEU A 66 -1.18 -9.12 20.03
CA LEU A 66 -2.45 -9.15 19.32
C LEU A 66 -3.36 -10.25 19.86
N SER A 67 -4.62 -9.90 20.12
CA SER A 67 -5.64 -10.80 20.62
C SER A 67 -7.03 -10.26 20.31
N GLY A 68 -8.05 -11.10 20.50
CA GLY A 68 -9.45 -10.75 20.27
C GLY A 68 -9.99 -11.25 18.93
N GLY A 69 -11.25 -10.90 18.64
CA GLY A 69 -11.99 -11.43 17.50
C GLY A 69 -12.59 -12.82 17.73
N ALA A 70 -13.21 -13.37 16.70
CA ALA A 70 -13.76 -14.74 16.69
C ALA A 70 -13.71 -15.35 15.28
N GLY A 71 -13.63 -16.68 15.22
CA GLY A 71 -13.57 -17.45 13.98
C GLY A 71 -12.16 -17.61 13.42
N ASP A 72 -12.06 -18.18 12.22
CA ASP A 72 -10.80 -18.64 11.62
C ASP A 72 -9.72 -17.55 11.51
N LEU A 73 -10.11 -16.29 11.31
CA LEU A 73 -9.17 -15.17 11.25
C LEU A 73 -8.53 -14.90 12.62
N ALA A 74 -9.32 -14.95 13.70
CA ALA A 74 -8.81 -14.75 15.05
C ALA A 74 -7.84 -15.87 15.45
N ASP A 75 -8.14 -17.11 15.05
CA ASP A 75 -7.24 -18.25 15.27
C ASP A 75 -5.92 -18.08 14.50
N ALA A 76 -5.97 -17.61 13.25
CA ALA A 76 -4.77 -17.30 12.47
C ALA A 76 -3.92 -16.18 13.10
N ILE A 77 -4.56 -15.13 13.61
CA ILE A 77 -3.88 -14.04 14.33
C ILE A 77 -3.23 -14.56 15.62
N ALA A 78 -3.90 -15.45 16.36
CA ALA A 78 -3.34 -16.04 17.58
C ALA A 78 -2.10 -16.89 17.29
N VAL A 79 -2.10 -17.65 16.19
CA VAL A 79 -0.93 -18.39 15.72
C VAL A 79 0.22 -17.43 15.37
N LEU A 80 -0.07 -16.36 14.64
CA LEU A 80 0.92 -15.33 14.31
C LEU A 80 1.51 -14.66 15.55
N ALA A 81 0.67 -14.28 16.51
CA ALA A 81 1.09 -13.66 17.77
C ALA A 81 2.04 -14.57 18.55
N ARG A 82 1.73 -15.87 18.61
CA ARG A 82 2.61 -16.86 19.23
C ARG A 82 3.95 -16.99 18.48
N ALA A 83 3.91 -17.08 17.16
CA ALA A 83 5.14 -17.16 16.36
C ALA A 83 6.02 -15.90 16.56
N ALA A 84 5.40 -14.73 16.66
CA ALA A 84 6.11 -13.49 16.94
C ALA A 84 6.77 -13.48 18.33
N ALA A 85 6.13 -14.07 19.34
CA ALA A 85 6.70 -14.19 20.69
C ALA A 85 7.93 -15.12 20.75
N GLU A 86 8.05 -16.07 19.82
CA GLU A 86 9.12 -17.06 19.77
C GLU A 86 10.24 -16.70 18.76
N ALA A 87 10.07 -15.64 17.96
CA ALA A 87 10.96 -15.28 16.86
C ALA A 87 12.25 -14.57 17.30
N ASP A 88 13.35 -14.76 16.53
CA ASP A 88 14.58 -14.00 16.66
C ASP A 88 14.68 -12.94 15.53
N PRO A 89 14.57 -11.64 15.83
CA PRO A 89 14.61 -10.59 14.80
C PRO A 89 15.95 -10.53 14.04
N ARG A 90 17.02 -11.15 14.55
CA ARG A 90 18.34 -11.13 13.88
C ARG A 90 18.37 -11.89 12.56
N SER A 91 17.48 -12.88 12.37
CA SER A 91 17.44 -13.65 11.11
C SER A 91 16.66 -12.93 10.01
N PHE A 92 15.69 -12.09 10.35
CA PHE A 92 14.72 -11.58 9.39
C PHE A 92 15.27 -10.67 8.30
N ALA A 93 16.41 -9.99 8.52
CA ALA A 93 17.06 -9.26 7.44
C ALA A 93 17.50 -10.19 6.31
N ARG A 94 18.02 -11.37 6.66
CA ARG A 94 18.41 -12.40 5.70
C ARG A 94 17.17 -13.09 5.13
N ASP A 95 16.24 -13.49 6.00
CA ASP A 95 15.04 -14.22 5.57
C ASP A 95 14.19 -13.38 4.60
N TYR A 96 14.02 -12.08 4.86
CA TYR A 96 13.33 -11.16 3.95
C TYR A 96 14.06 -11.01 2.62
N HIS A 97 15.40 -10.89 2.67
CA HIS A 97 16.20 -10.81 1.45
C HIS A 97 16.02 -12.08 0.61
N ASP A 98 16.13 -13.26 1.21
CA ASP A 98 16.02 -14.54 0.48
C ASP A 98 14.60 -14.76 -0.07
N LEU A 99 13.58 -14.37 0.69
CA LEU A 99 12.18 -14.49 0.31
C LEU A 99 11.78 -13.55 -0.84
N PHE A 100 12.13 -12.26 -0.77
CA PHE A 100 11.58 -11.25 -1.69
C PHE A 100 12.58 -10.64 -2.68
N ILE A 101 13.87 -10.63 -2.35
CA ILE A 101 14.90 -9.94 -3.15
C ILE A 101 15.71 -10.97 -3.95
N GLY A 102 16.37 -11.89 -3.24
CA GLY A 102 17.26 -12.91 -3.78
C GLY A 102 18.42 -12.34 -4.61
N VAL A 103 19.24 -13.23 -5.17
CA VAL A 103 20.14 -12.89 -6.27
C VAL A 103 19.55 -13.48 -7.55
N GLY A 104 18.92 -12.63 -8.37
CA GLY A 104 18.24 -13.02 -9.61
C GLY A 104 16.71 -13.05 -9.50
N ARG A 105 16.17 -13.80 -8.53
CA ARG A 105 14.74 -13.78 -8.16
C ARG A 105 14.59 -14.27 -6.71
N GLY A 106 13.92 -13.50 -5.85
CA GLY A 106 13.45 -14.01 -4.56
C GLY A 106 12.51 -15.20 -4.75
N GLU A 107 12.31 -16.01 -3.71
CA GLU A 107 11.33 -17.11 -3.72
C GLU A 107 9.92 -16.63 -4.11
N LEU A 108 9.58 -15.40 -3.70
CA LEU A 108 8.31 -14.75 -3.99
C LEU A 108 8.53 -13.32 -4.55
N VAL A 109 7.67 -12.89 -5.47
CA VAL A 109 7.72 -11.54 -6.05
C VAL A 109 6.63 -10.67 -5.41
N PRO A 110 6.96 -9.59 -4.68
CA PRO A 110 5.97 -8.76 -4.00
C PRO A 110 5.33 -7.71 -4.94
N TYR A 111 5.12 -8.05 -6.22
CA TYR A 111 4.56 -7.15 -7.22
C TYR A 111 3.43 -7.83 -7.99
N GLY A 112 2.28 -7.15 -8.06
CA GLY A 112 1.11 -7.62 -8.81
C GLY A 112 1.17 -7.39 -10.32
N SER A 113 2.20 -6.69 -10.82
CA SER A 113 2.35 -6.33 -12.23
C SER A 113 2.95 -7.44 -13.11
N THR A 114 3.25 -8.62 -12.55
CA THR A 114 3.88 -9.74 -13.26
C THR A 114 2.88 -10.70 -13.93
N ILE A 115 1.60 -10.32 -14.05
CA ILE A 115 0.54 -11.05 -14.76
C ILE A 115 0.10 -10.28 -15.99
#